data_AF-A0A5H2PQ96-F1
#
_entry.id   AF-A0A5H2PQ96-F1
#
_cell.length_a   1.000
_cell.length_b   1.000
_cell.length_c   1.000
_cell.angle_alpha   90.00
_cell.angle_beta   90.00
_cell.angle_gamma   90.00
#
_symmetry.space_group_name_H-M   'P 1'
#
loop_
_entity.id
_entity.type
_entity.pdbx_description
1 polymer ?
#
loop_
_entity_poly.entity_id
_entity_poly.type
_entity_poly.pdbx_seq_one_letter_code
_entity_poly.pdbx_strand_id
1 'polypeptide(L)'
;MEIDGTVSCAEGDYPQVVDVAHTIRDSCFRWYFRWSENGNWSSAFREELKQSGTPFQVEYHDGRMTFLLPKGSENLHDEISDRAYERVYPAR
;
A
#
# COMPACT_ATOMS: atom_id res chain seq x y z
N MET A 1 -10.87 15.30 19.34
CA MET A 1 -11.96 14.30 19.35
C MET A 1 -11.31 13.03 18.85
N GLU A 2 -11.04 12.08 19.74
CA GLU A 2 -10.53 10.77 19.33
C GLU A 2 -11.69 9.99 18.72
N ILE A 3 -11.49 9.52 17.49
CA ILE A 3 -12.42 8.63 16.79
C ILE A 3 -12.00 7.19 17.10
N ASP A 4 -12.93 6.25 16.90
CA ASP A 4 -12.70 4.83 17.16
C ASP A 4 -11.41 4.35 16.46
N GLY A 5 -10.45 3.84 17.24
CA GLY A 5 -9.13 3.40 16.77
C GLY A 5 -7.99 4.43 16.77
N THR A 6 -8.19 5.66 17.27
CA THR A 6 -7.09 6.63 17.48
C THR A 6 -6.45 6.51 18.85
N VAL A 7 -5.12 6.70 18.92
CA VAL A 7 -4.33 6.67 20.15
C VAL A 7 -3.49 7.94 20.24
N SER A 8 -3.68 8.72 21.30
CA SER A 8 -2.76 9.80 21.66
C SER A 8 -1.59 9.26 22.49
N CYS A 9 -0.38 9.75 22.22
CA CYS A 9 0.82 9.45 23.01
C CYS A 9 1.68 10.70 23.18
N ALA A 10 2.55 10.71 24.19
CA ALA A 10 3.56 11.75 24.32
C ALA A 10 4.61 11.61 23.22
N GLU A 11 5.23 12.73 22.80
CA GLU A 11 6.19 12.75 21.70
C GLU A 11 7.36 11.77 21.89
N GLY A 12 7.83 11.61 23.13
CA GLY A 12 8.89 10.65 23.47
C GLY A 12 8.50 9.18 23.31
N ASP A 13 7.20 8.87 23.36
CA ASP A 13 6.67 7.50 23.26
C ASP A 13 6.27 7.14 21.82
N TYR A 14 6.22 8.12 20.91
CA TYR A 14 5.81 7.93 19.52
C TYR A 14 6.54 6.76 18.82
N PRO A 15 7.88 6.59 18.94
CA PRO A 15 8.56 5.47 18.30
C PRO A 15 8.03 4.11 18.75
N GLN A 16 7.77 3.93 20.05
CA GLN A 16 7.27 2.66 20.60
C GLN A 16 5.82 2.42 20.19
N VAL A 17 4.98 3.46 20.16
CA VAL A 17 3.59 3.34 19.71
C VAL A 17 3.52 2.95 18.23
N VAL A 18 4.38 3.53 17.39
CA VAL A 18 4.51 3.16 15.98
C VAL A 18 4.95 1.71 15.83
N ASP A 19 5.93 1.25 16.60
CA ASP A 19 6.41 -0.14 16.55
C ASP A 19 5.31 -1.15 16.94
N VAL A 20 4.55 -0.87 18.00
CA VAL A 20 3.42 -1.71 18.42
C VAL A 20 2.32 -1.70 17.35
N ALA A 21 1.97 -0.54 16.81
CA ALA A 21 0.98 -0.43 15.75
C ALA A 21 1.40 -1.21 14.50
N HIS A 22 2.66 -1.11 14.08
CA HIS A 22 3.24 -1.89 13.00
C HIS A 22 3.23 -3.40 13.29
N THR A 23 3.54 -3.81 14.52
CA THR A 23 3.51 -5.22 14.92
C THR A 23 2.10 -5.79 14.85
N ILE A 24 1.12 -5.07 15.41
CA ILE A 24 -0.29 -5.47 15.38
C ILE A 24 -0.77 -5.52 13.92
N ARG A 25 -0.50 -4.48 13.12
CA ARG A 25 -0.76 -4.45 11.68
C ARG A 25 -0.18 -5.69 11.02
N ASP A 26 1.11 -5.95 11.17
CA ASP A 26 1.77 -7.07 10.50
C ASP A 26 1.28 -8.46 10.95
N SER A 27 0.78 -8.58 12.19
CA SER A 27 0.22 -9.82 12.75
C SER A 27 -1.25 -10.08 12.35
N CYS A 28 -2.07 -9.02 12.31
CA CYS A 28 -3.51 -9.10 12.00
C CYS A 28 -3.75 -9.01 10.49
N PHE A 29 -2.90 -8.23 9.83
CA PHE A 29 -2.97 -7.88 8.44
C PHE A 29 -1.63 -8.28 7.81
N ARG A 30 -1.65 -9.44 7.17
CA ARG A 30 -0.65 -9.84 6.19
C ARG A 30 -0.74 -8.89 5.00
N TRP A 31 -0.29 -7.65 5.13
CA TRP A 31 -0.28 -6.65 4.06
C TRP A 31 1.11 -6.06 3.94
N TYR A 32 1.57 -5.79 2.72
CA TYR A 32 2.82 -5.07 2.47
C TYR A 32 2.54 -3.87 1.55
N PHE A 33 3.45 -2.90 1.61
CA PHE A 33 3.30 -1.63 0.92
C PHE A 33 3.98 -1.67 -0.44
N ARG A 34 3.29 -1.16 -1.46
CA ARG A 34 3.88 -0.81 -2.75
C ARG A 34 3.52 0.62 -3.10
N TRP A 35 4.47 1.37 -3.62
CA TRP A 35 4.25 2.74 -4.07
C TRP A 35 5.26 3.10 -5.17
N SER A 36 4.98 4.18 -5.89
CA SER A 36 5.86 4.74 -6.92
C SER A 36 5.71 6.26 -6.94
N GLU A 37 6.77 6.98 -7.29
CA GLU A 37 6.71 8.42 -7.53
C GLU A 37 6.02 8.76 -8.87
N ASN A 38 5.87 7.77 -9.75
CA ASN A 38 5.20 7.96 -11.04
C ASN A 38 3.67 7.83 -10.89
N GLY A 39 2.97 8.96 -11.03
CA GLY A 39 1.51 9.02 -10.99
C GLY A 39 0.80 8.23 -12.11
N ASN A 40 1.40 8.14 -13.30
CA ASN A 40 0.84 7.35 -14.41
C ASN A 40 0.93 5.86 -14.10
N TRP A 41 2.08 5.39 -13.59
CA TRP A 41 2.24 4.01 -13.14
C TRP A 41 1.29 3.69 -12.00
N SER A 42 1.16 4.58 -11.01
CA SER A 42 0.25 4.37 -9.87
C SER A 42 -1.20 4.23 -10.34
N SER A 43 -1.62 5.05 -11.32
CA SER A 43 -2.96 4.96 -11.90
C SER A 43 -3.16 3.65 -12.65
N ALA A 44 -2.20 3.26 -13.49
CA ALA A 44 -2.25 1.98 -14.22
C ALA A 44 -2.27 0.77 -13.28
N PHE A 45 -1.42 0.76 -12.26
CA PHE A 45 -1.36 -0.32 -11.27
C PHE A 45 -2.67 -0.45 -10.48
N ARG A 46 -3.29 0.67 -10.11
CA ARG A 46 -4.63 0.66 -9.48
C ARG A 46 -5.69 0.04 -10.39
N GLU A 47 -5.65 0.32 -11.69
CA GLU A 47 -6.60 -0.28 -12.65
C GLU A 47 -6.39 -1.79 -12.78
N GLU A 48 -5.15 -2.24 -12.93
CA GLU A 48 -4.80 -3.67 -13.02
C GLU A 48 -5.22 -4.42 -11.75
N LEU A 49 -5.00 -3.83 -10.56
CA LEU A 49 -5.48 -4.39 -9.29
C LEU A 49 -7.00 -4.55 -9.28
N LYS A 50 -7.75 -3.52 -9.70
CA LYS A 50 -9.22 -3.59 -9.80
C LYS A 50 -9.67 -4.69 -10.75
N GLN A 51 -9.01 -4.83 -11.91
CA GLN A 51 -9.36 -5.83 -12.92
C GLN A 51 -9.06 -7.26 -12.43
N SER A 52 -7.99 -7.44 -11.65
CA SER A 52 -7.63 -8.75 -11.08
C SER A 52 -8.62 -9.27 -10.03
N GLY A 53 -9.43 -8.40 -9.43
CA GLY A 53 -10.30 -8.74 -8.29
C GLY A 53 -9.56 -8.97 -6.98
N THR A 54 -8.24 -8.79 -6.95
CA THR A 54 -7.42 -8.95 -5.74
C THR A 54 -7.80 -7.87 -4.71
N PRO A 55 -7.96 -8.22 -3.42
CA PRO A 55 -8.18 -7.22 -2.37
C PRO A 55 -6.99 -6.26 -2.27
N PHE A 56 -7.26 -4.96 -2.24
CA PHE A 56 -6.25 -3.95 -1.97
C PHE A 56 -6.88 -2.74 -1.27
N GLN A 57 -6.05 -1.94 -0.61
CA GLN A 57 -6.43 -0.63 -0.11
C GLN A 57 -5.46 0.42 -0.65
N VAL A 58 -5.94 1.66 -0.73
CA VAL A 58 -5.16 2.79 -1.22
C VAL A 58 -5.16 3.86 -0.15
N GLU A 59 -3.97 4.30 0.23
CA GLU A 59 -3.74 5.44 1.08
C GLU A 59 -3.01 6.54 0.30
N TYR A 60 -3.19 7.78 0.75
CA TYR A 60 -2.53 8.94 0.16
C TYR A 60 -1.63 9.59 1.22
N HIS A 61 -0.32 9.47 1.01
CA HIS A 61 0.71 9.99 1.92
C HIS A 61 1.63 10.91 1.16
N ASP A 62 1.83 12.14 1.64
CA ASP A 62 2.77 13.12 1.06
C ASP A 62 2.63 13.30 -0.46
N GLY A 63 1.39 13.33 -0.96
CA GLY A 63 1.08 13.46 -2.39
C GLY A 63 1.32 12.18 -3.21
N ARG A 64 1.65 11.05 -2.58
CA ARG A 64 1.91 9.76 -3.20
C ARG A 64 0.77 8.78 -2.92
N MET A 65 0.47 7.95 -3.92
CA MET A 65 -0.47 6.84 -3.76
C MET A 65 0.29 5.62 -3.22
N THR A 66 -0.13 5.13 -2.06
CA THR A 66 0.43 3.94 -1.41
C THR A 66 -0.60 2.82 -1.47
N PHE A 67 -0.18 1.66 -1.96
CA PHE A 67 -0.99 0.46 -2.06
C PHE A 67 -0.67 -0.45 -0.91
N LEU A 68 -1.70 -0.82 -0.16
CA LEU A 68 -1.62 -1.91 0.80
C LEU A 68 -2.10 -3.15 0.07
N LEU A 69 -1.26 -4.18 0.05
CA LEU A 69 -1.49 -5.41 -0.70
C LEU A 69 -1.34 -6.65 0.18
N PRO A 70 -2.18 -7.69 0.05
CA PRO A 70 -2.05 -8.91 0.85
C PRO A 70 -0.69 -9.62 0.68
N LYS A 71 0.02 -9.89 1.78
CA LYS A 71 1.17 -10.81 1.84
C LYS A 71 0.71 -12.22 1.51
N GLY A 72 1.55 -12.98 0.80
CA GLY A 72 1.25 -14.28 0.22
C GLY A 72 0.80 -14.23 -1.24
N SER A 73 0.53 -13.04 -1.78
CA SER A 73 0.16 -12.80 -3.18
C SER A 73 1.22 -11.98 -3.93
N GLU A 74 2.46 -11.94 -3.44
CA GLU A 74 3.54 -11.08 -3.96
C GLU A 74 3.79 -11.31 -5.45
N ASN A 75 3.88 -12.57 -5.89
CA ASN A 75 4.08 -12.91 -7.29
C ASN A 75 2.96 -12.36 -8.19
N LEU A 76 1.71 -12.45 -7.74
CA LEU A 76 0.57 -11.89 -8.48
C LEU A 76 0.68 -10.37 -8.59
N HIS A 77 1.07 -9.69 -7.51
CA HIS A 77 1.25 -8.24 -7.54
C HIS A 77 2.45 -7.81 -8.39
N ASP A 78 3.50 -8.62 -8.47
CA ASP A 78 4.63 -8.42 -9.38
C ASP A 78 4.15 -8.53 -10.84
N GLU A 79 3.39 -9.56 -11.19
CA GLU A 79 2.80 -9.68 -12.53
C GLU A 79 1.87 -8.51 -12.89
N ILE A 80 1.03 -8.06 -11.94
CA ILE A 80 0.17 -6.87 -12.10
C ILE A 80 1.03 -5.61 -12.31
N SER A 81 2.14 -5.50 -11.60
CA SER A 81 3.07 -4.38 -11.71
C SER A 81 3.78 -4.33 -13.05
N ASP A 82 4.18 -5.49 -13.58
CA ASP A 82 4.79 -5.60 -14.90
C ASP A 82 3.79 -5.16 -15.97
N ARG A 83 2.53 -5.61 -15.91
CA ARG A 83 1.47 -5.14 -16.81
C ARG A 83 1.24 -3.63 -16.73
N ALA A 84 1.21 -3.08 -15.52
CA ALA A 84 1.08 -1.65 -15.31
C ALA A 84 2.29 -0.89 -15.89
N TYR A 85 3.49 -1.45 -15.79
CA TYR A 85 4.70 -0.90 -16.36
C TYR A 85 4.65 -0.89 -17.89
N GLU A 86 4.31 -2.02 -18.52
CA GLU A 86 4.18 -2.14 -19.99
C GLU A 86 3.15 -1.14 -20.56
N ARG A 87 2.05 -0.91 -19.84
CA ARG A 87 1.05 0.10 -20.21
C ARG A 87 1.60 1.53 -20.23
N VAL A 88 2.48 1.86 -19.29
CA VAL A 88 3.06 3.20 -19.17
C VAL A 88 4.29 3.39 -20.06
N TYR A 89 5.02 2.32 -20.31
CA TYR A 89 6.25 2.29 -21.08
C TYR A 89 6.16 1.23 -22.19
N PRO A 90 5.28 1.43 -23.20
CA PRO A 90 5.14 0.47 -24.29
C PRO A 90 6.47 0.36 -25.04
N ALA A 91 6.90 -0.88 -25.31
CA ALA A 91 8.02 -1.11 -26.21
C ALA A 91 7.73 -0.46 -27.57
N ARG A 92 8.71 0.26 -28.09
CA ARG A 92 8.63 0.94 -29.39
C ARG A 92 8.53 -0.05 -30.55
#